data_AF-A0A1F9N892-F1
#
_entry.id   AF-A0A1F9N892-F1
#
_cell.length_a   1.000
_cell.length_b   1.000
_cell.length_c   1.000
_cell.angle_alpha   90.00
_cell.angle_beta   90.00
_cell.angle_gamma   90.00
#
_symmetry.space_group_name_H-M   'P 1'
#
loop_
_entity.id
_entity.type
_entity.pdbx_description
1 polymer ?
#
loop_
_entity_poly.entity_id
_entity_poly.type
_entity_poly.pdbx_seq_one_letter_code
_entity_poly.pdbx_strand_id
1 'polypeptide(L)' 'MAKKSLIRRLAAFVFVLGVTFAVIYGLFPWMTHSFDPLTRMSQSLNETGIDPSRYYYTDVEQVRESEQYLRGVLDQ' A
#
# COMPACT_ATOMS: atom_id res chain seq x y z
N MET A 1 20.05 -26.93 -24.95
CA MET A 1 19.12 -25.80 -25.23
C MET A 1 18.43 -25.25 -23.97
N ALA A 2 17.89 -26.10 -23.07
CA ALA A 2 17.15 -25.69 -21.87
C ALA A 2 17.92 -24.77 -20.88
N LYS A 3 19.21 -25.01 -20.65
CA LYS A 3 20.05 -24.22 -19.71
C LYS A 3 20.18 -22.75 -20.14
N LYS A 4 20.27 -22.49 -21.44
CA LYS A 4 20.33 -21.15 -22.04
C LYS A 4 18.99 -20.40 -21.88
N SER A 5 17.88 -21.13 -21.98
CA SER A 5 16.52 -20.61 -21.76
C SER A 5 16.28 -20.24 -20.29
N LEU A 6 16.70 -21.10 -19.35
CA LEU A 6 16.57 -20.83 -17.91
C LEU A 6 17.34 -19.58 -17.48
N ILE A 7 18.59 -19.42 -17.93
CA ILE A 7 19.40 -18.24 -17.61
C ILE A 7 18.73 -16.96 -18.14
N ARG A 8 18.19 -17.00 -19.36
CA ARG A 8 17.49 -15.85 -19.95
C ARG A 8 16.21 -15.49 -19.17
N ARG A 9 15.46 -16.50 -18.71
CA ARG A 9 14.26 -16.30 -17.88
C ARG A 9 14.60 -15.74 -16.51
N LEU A 10 15.67 -16.22 -15.88
CA LEU A 10 16.14 -15.71 -14.60
C LEU A 10 16.63 -14.25 -14.73
N ALA A 11 17.38 -13.94 -15.78
CA ALA A 11 17.82 -12.57 -16.05
C ALA A 11 16.62 -11.63 -16.28
N ALA A 12 15.63 -12.05 -17.06
CA ALA A 12 14.40 -11.29 -17.24
C ALA A 12 13.63 -11.10 -15.93
N PHE A 13 13.56 -12.14 -15.09
CA PHE A 13 12.92 -12.06 -13.78
C PHE A 13 13.62 -11.05 -12.86
N VAL A 14 14.95 -11.15 -12.72
CA VAL A 14 15.73 -10.20 -11.91
C VAL A 14 15.61 -8.78 -12.45
N PHE A 15 15.58 -8.62 -13.77
CA PHE A 15 15.39 -7.31 -14.39
C PHE A 15 14.03 -6.71 -14.06
N VAL A 16 12.94 -7.47 -14.26
CA VAL A 16 11.59 -6.99 -13.91
C VAL A 16 11.48 -6.71 -12.42
N LEU A 17 12.01 -7.58 -11.57
CA LEU A 17 12.01 -7.39 -10.11
C LEU A 17 12.77 -6.11 -9.72
N GLY A 18 13.92 -5.86 -10.34
CA GLY A 18 14.71 -4.64 -10.13
C GLY A 18 13.96 -3.39 -10.58
N VAL A 19 13.31 -3.42 -11.74
CA VAL A 19 12.46 -2.32 -12.23
C VAL A 19 11.29 -2.07 -11.26
N THR A 20 10.61 -3.12 -10.81
CA THR A 20 9.52 -3.02 -9.84
C THR A 20 9.99 -2.35 -8.54
N PHE A 21 11.15 -2.74 -8.01
CA PHE A 21 11.71 -2.10 -6.82
C PHE A 21 12.11 -0.64 -7.06
N ALA A 22 12.70 -0.32 -8.21
CA ALA A 22 13.03 1.06 -8.55
C ALA A 22 11.76 1.94 -8.66
N VAL A 23 10.66 1.38 -9.16
CA VAL A 23 9.37 2.07 -9.22
C VAL A 23 8.79 2.27 -7.81
N ILE A 24 8.71 1.21 -7.00
CA ILE A 24 8.09 1.26 -5.66
C ILE A 24 8.89 2.14 -4.70
N TYR A 25 10.22 2.07 -4.72
CA TYR A 25 11.08 2.76 -3.75
C TYR A 25 11.71 4.05 -4.29
N GLY A 26 11.61 4.31 -5.59
CA GLY A 26 12.12 5.54 -6.21
C GLY A 26 11.00 6.41 -6.75
N LEU A 27 10.30 5.92 -7.78
CA LEU A 27 9.29 6.70 -8.50
C LEU A 27 8.10 7.06 -7.61
N PHE A 28 7.56 6.10 -6.85
CA PHE A 28 6.39 6.33 -6.00
C PHE A 28 6.68 7.35 -4.90
N PRO A 29 7.76 7.24 -4.08
CA PRO A 29 8.10 8.27 -3.11
C PRO A 29 8.26 9.64 -3.74
N TRP A 30 8.94 9.73 -4.89
CA TRP A 30 9.10 10.98 -5.62
C TRP A 30 7.74 11.59 -6.03
N MET A 31 6.82 10.77 -6.53
CA MET A 31 5.46 11.20 -6.85
C MET A 31 4.67 11.61 -5.60
N THR A 32 4.76 10.85 -4.51
CA THR A 32 4.05 11.15 -3.25
C THR A 32 4.51 12.49 -2.67
N HIS A 33 5.81 12.81 -2.75
CA HIS A 33 6.33 14.12 -2.36
C HIS A 33 5.93 15.27 -3.31
N SER A 34 5.48 14.95 -4.53
CA SER A 34 4.99 15.95 -5.50
C SER A 34 3.55 16.40 -5.22
N PHE A 35 2.85 15.74 -4.30
CA PHE A 35 1.52 16.13 -3.83
C PHE A 35 1.62 16.85 -2.48
N ASP A 36 1.75 18.17 -2.55
CA ASP A 36 1.77 19.09 -1.42
C ASP A 36 0.74 18.77 -0.30
N PRO A 37 -0.53 18.44 -0.60
CA PRO A 37 -1.51 18.11 0.43
C PRO A 37 -1.17 16.84 1.23
N LEU A 38 -0.65 15.81 0.56
CA LEU A 38 -0.26 14.54 1.20
C LEU A 38 1.00 14.71 2.03
N THR A 39 1.95 15.51 1.56
CA THR A 39 3.16 15.87 2.31
C THR A 39 2.81 16.61 3.61
N ARG A 40 1.91 17.61 3.53
CA ARG A 40 1.45 18.36 4.72
C ARG A 40 0.68 17.48 5.71
N MET A 41 -0.16 16.58 5.20
CA MET A 41 -0.89 15.63 6.04
C MET A 41 0.07 14.64 6.73
N SER A 42 1.06 14.11 6.01
CA SER A 42 2.09 13.25 6.59
C SER A 42 2.92 13.95 7.67
N GLN A 43 3.28 15.22 7.45
CA GLN A 43 4.00 16.03 8.46
C GLN A 43 3.15 16.27 9.70
N SER A 44 1.88 16.68 9.51
CA SER A 44 0.95 16.90 10.61
C SER A 44 0.70 15.65 11.45
N LEU A 45 0.57 14.47 10.82
CA LEU A 45 0.43 13.19 11.53
C LEU A 45 1.69 12.83 12.33
N ASN A 46 2.87 13.09 11.77
CA ASN A 46 4.14 12.81 12.43
C ASN A 46 4.39 13.77 13.62
N GLU A 47 4.01 15.04 13.50
CA GLU A 47 4.13 16.05 14.56
C GLU A 47 3.14 15.82 15.71
N THR A 48 1.95 15.28 15.42
CA THR A 48 0.93 14.96 16.43
C THR A 48 1.14 13.61 17.11
N GLY A 49 2.12 12.81 16.66
CA GLY A 49 2.35 11.45 17.17
C GLY A 49 1.25 10.46 16.81
N ILE A 50 0.41 10.80 15.84
CA ILE A 50 -0.66 9.94 15.33
C ILE A 50 -0.02 8.92 14.41
N ASP A 51 0.13 7.68 14.89
CA ASP A 51 0.54 6.54 14.07
C ASP A 51 -0.62 6.11 13.16
N PRO A 52 -0.61 6.45 11.86
CA PRO A 52 -1.73 6.14 10.97
C PRO A 52 -1.85 4.64 10.70
N SER A 53 -0.80 3.86 10.98
CA SER A 53 -0.82 2.40 10.84
C SER A 53 -1.65 1.71 11.92
N ARG A 54 -1.97 2.42 13.01
CA ARG A 54 -2.90 1.96 14.06
C ARG A 54 -4.35 2.31 13.79
N TYR A 55 -4.61 3.31 12.95
CA TYR A 55 -5.97 3.65 12.54
C TYR A 55 -6.29 2.84 11.29
N TYR A 56 -6.65 1.57 11.48
CA TYR A 56 -7.34 0.88 10.40
C TYR A 56 -8.62 1.65 10.11
N TYR A 57 -8.89 1.93 8.84
CA TYR A 57 -10.16 2.52 8.37
C TYR A 57 -11.40 1.68 8.76
N THR A 58 -11.20 0.51 9.39
CA THR A 58 -12.23 -0.38 9.93
C THR A 58 -12.59 -0.08 11.39
N ASP A 59 -11.78 0.68 12.12
CA ASP A 59 -12.02 1.00 13.55
C ASP A 59 -12.79 2.31 13.74
N VAL A 60 -13.51 2.75 12.70
CA VAL A 60 -14.50 3.81 12.81
C VAL A 60 -15.84 3.21 13.23
N GLU A 61 -16.53 3.91 14.12
CA GLU A 61 -17.83 3.49 14.66
C GLU A 61 -18.86 3.17 13.55
N GLN A 62 -18.75 3.86 12.42
CA GLN A 62 -19.58 3.69 11.25
C GLN A 62 -19.38 2.32 10.54
N VAL A 63 -18.18 1.73 10.58
CA VAL A 63 -17.93 0.39 10.05
C VAL A 63 -18.51 -0.66 11.00
N ARG A 64 -18.36 -0.47 12.32
CA ARG A 64 -18.99 -1.33 13.35
C ARG A 64 -20.51 -1.38 13.19
N GLU A 65 -21.16 -0.23 13.00
CA GLU A 65 -22.61 -0.14 12.77
C GLU A 65 -23.05 -0.86 11.49
N SER A 66 -22.26 -0.70 10.42
CA SER A 66 -22.53 -1.36 9.13
C SER A 66 -22.40 -2.89 9.23
N GLU A 67 -21.39 -3.40 9.94
CA GLU A 67 -21.22 -4.84 10.18
C GLU A 67 -22.34 -5.41 11.05
N GLN A 68 -22.79 -4.69 12.08
CA GLN A 68 -23.91 -5.09 12.93
C GLN A 68 -25.21 -5.18 12.13
N TYR A 69 -25.48 -4.19 11.28
CA TYR A 69 -26.62 -4.22 10.38
C TYR A 69 -26.57 -5.41 9.43
N LEU A 70 -25.40 -5.65 8.79
CA LEU A 70 -25.25 -6.74 7.82
C LEU A 70 -25.46 -8.12 8.47
N ARG A 71 -24.92 -8.35 9.67
CA ARG A 71 -25.17 -9.58 10.45
C ARG A 71 -26.65 -9.74 10.79
N GLY A 72 -27.31 -8.67 11.22
CA GLY A 72 -28.74 -8.69 11.50
C GLY A 72 -29.61 -9.06 10.30
N VAL A 73 -29.19 -8.75 9.08
CA VAL A 73 -29.90 -9.13 7.84
C VAL A 73 -29.56 -10.55 7.39
N LEU A 74 -28.31 -10.99 7.58
CA LEU A 74 -27.83 -12.30 7.11
C LEU A 74 -28.13 -13.45 8.06
N ASP A 75 -28.27 -13.18 9.35
CA ASP A 75 -28.61 -14.18 10.39
C ASP A 75 -30.14 -14.32 10.60
N GLN A 76 -30.97 -13.70 9.74
CA GLN A 76 -32.43 -13.90 9.65
C GLN A 76 -32.78 -15.01 8.66
#